data_AF-A0A7Y6BY22-F1
#
_entry.id   AF-A0A7Y6BY22-F1
#
_cell.length_a   1.000
_cell.length_b   1.000
_cell.length_c   1.000
_cell.angle_alpha   90.00
_cell.angle_beta   90.00
_cell.angle_gamma   90.00
#
_symmetry.space_group_name_H-M   'P 1'
#
loop_
_entity.id
_entity.type
_entity.pdbx_description
1 polymer ?
#
loop_
_entity_poly.entity_id
_entity_poly.type
_entity_poly.pdbx_seq_one_letter_code
_entity_poly.pdbx_strand_id
1 'polypeptide(L)' 'VREYILFYNQNRFQKKLNDRSPVEYRETAAA' A
#
# COMPACT_ATOMS: atom_id res chain seq x y z
N VAL A 1 12.83 10.86 5.17
CA VAL A 1 11.58 10.41 5.88
C VAL A 1 10.35 10.48 4.98
N ARG A 2 10.00 11.63 4.38
CA ARG A 2 8.80 11.76 3.52
C ARG A 2 8.79 10.81 2.32
N GLU A 3 9.92 10.69 1.63
CA GLU A 3 10.07 9.76 0.49
C GLU A 3 9.84 8.31 0.89
N TYR A 4 10.35 7.90 2.05
CA TYR A 4 10.12 6.56 2.59
C TYR A 4 8.63 6.32 2.89
N ILE A 5 7.95 7.30 3.48
CA ILE A 5 6.50 7.20 3.77
C ILE A 5 5.69 7.09 2.48
N LEU A 6 6.04 7.87 1.45
CA LEU A 6 5.39 7.82 0.15
C LEU A 6 5.61 6.46 -0.52
N PHE A 7 6.87 6.01 -0.57
CA PHE A 7 7.21 4.68 -1.08
C PHE A 7 6.43 3.59 -0.34
N TYR A 8 6.44 3.63 1.00
CA TYR A 8 5.79 2.62 1.82
C TYR A 8 4.29 2.57 1.59
N ASN A 9 3.60 3.70 1.48
CA ASN A 9 2.14 3.72 1.38
C ASN A 9 1.61 3.53 -0.05
N GLN A 10 2.34 4.00 -1.06
CA GLN A 10 1.84 4.06 -2.44
C GLN A 10 2.55 3.09 -3.39
N ASN A 11 3.82 2.74 -3.12
CA ASN A 11 4.66 2.04 -4.11
C ASN A 11 5.16 0.68 -3.60
N ARG A 12 4.80 0.27 -2.38
CA ARG A 12 5.24 -0.98 -1.78
C ARG A 12 4.28 -2.12 -2.08
N PHE A 13 4.59 -2.90 -3.09
CA PHE A 13 3.81 -4.10 -3.42
C PHE A 13 4.31 -5.30 -2.62
N GLN A 14 3.37 -6.08 -2.09
CA GLN A 14 3.68 -7.34 -1.41
C GLN A 14 2.66 -8.39 -1.85
N LYS A 15 3.08 -9.66 -1.97
CA LYS A 15 2.18 -10.77 -2.31
C LYS A 15 0.91 -10.82 -1.44
N LYS A 16 1.04 -10.53 -0.14
CA LYS A 16 -0.09 -10.51 0.81
C LYS A 16 -1.12 -9.39 0.55
N LEU A 17 -0.75 -8.38 -0.24
CA LEU A 17 -1.62 -7.25 -0.59
C LEU A 17 -2.31 -7.47 -1.94
N ASN A 18 -2.23 -8.67 -2.52
CA ASN A 18 -2.83 -9.00 -3.82
C ASN A 18 -2.42 -8.02 -4.92
N ASP A 19 -1.11 -7.72 -5.00
CA ASP A 19 -0.51 -6.77 -5.95
C ASP A 19 -1.05 -5.34 -5.87
N ARG A 20 -1.58 -4.94 -4.70
CA ARG A 20 -2.01 -3.57 -4.39
C ARG A 20 -0.99 -2.85 -3.51
N SER A 21 -1.00 -1.52 -3.56
CA SER A 21 -0.32 -0.70 -2.56
C SER A 21 -0.98 -0.85 -1.17
N PRO A 22 -0.29 -0.51 -0.07
CA PRO A 22 -0.88 -0.62 1.26
C PRO A 22 -2.11 0.25 1.47
N VAL A 23 -2.20 1.40 0.80
CA VAL A 23 -3.39 2.26 0.85
C VAL A 23 -4.56 1.59 0.15
N GLU A 24 -4.41 1.20 -1.11
CA GLU A 24 -5.46 0.54 -1.89
C GLU A 24 -5.95 -0.74 -1.21
N TYR A 25 -5.04 -1.54 -0.64
CA TYR A 25 -5.43 -2.74 0.11
C TYR A 25 -6.36 -2.41 1.29
N ARG A 26 -6.04 -1.38 2.09
CA ARG A 26 -6.87 -0.94 3.22
C ARG A 26 -8.22 -0.40 2.76
N GLU A 27 -8.25 0.37 1.67
CA GLU A 27 -9.49 0.91 1.10
C GLU A 27 -10.40 -0.22 0.63
N THR A 28 -9.87 -1.26 -0.02
CA THR A 28 -10.66 -2.42 -0.45
C THR A 28 -11.15 -3.31 0.70
N ALA A 29 -10.50 -3.26 1.87
CA ALA A 29 -10.90 -4.06 3.03
C ALA A 29 -11.92 -3.33 3.93
N ALA A 30 -12.02 -2.01 3.81
CA ALA A 30 -12.98 -1.19 4.54
C ALA A 30 -14.31 -0.96 3.80
N ALA A 31 -14.37 -1.36 2.52
CA ALA A 31 -15.57 -1.38 1.68
C ALA A 31 -16.39 -2.64 1.90
#